data_AF-A0A6J6NTP7-F1
#
_entry.id   AF-A0A6J6NTP7-F1
#
_cell.length_a   1.000
_cell.length_b   1.000
_cell.length_c   1.000
_cell.angle_alpha   90.00
_cell.angle_beta   90.00
_cell.angle_gamma   90.00
#
_symmetry.space_group_name_H-M   'P 1'
#
loop_
_entity.id
_entity.type
_entity.pdbx_description
1 polymer ?
#
loop_
_entity_poly.entity_id
_entity_poly.type
_entity_poly.pdbx_seq_one_letter_code
_entity_poly.pdbx_strand_id
1 'polypeptide(L)'
;MSSETTTTTVKVSGEAAEVARAEALAVLALVNDENRCSRLADLVAAVDDGVLDPEQAEGLGELLELGLATGRIRSTYGPGGEQASLALFRRLPQGRDLSESTRELTEALSGLEGRTLEKVSVTSVGPGEYGISISTDGYEIVLRLGRAGARVSSIGT
;
A
#
# COMPACT_ATOMS: atom_id res chain seq x y z
N MET A 1 -8.93 8.32 27.42
CA MET A 1 -8.34 9.09 26.33
C MET A 1 -8.89 8.50 25.04
N SER A 2 -9.95 9.13 24.52
CA SER A 2 -10.59 8.68 23.29
C SER A 2 -9.70 9.08 22.12
N SER A 3 -9.24 8.11 21.34
CA SER A 3 -8.54 8.38 20.09
C SER A 3 -9.54 8.99 19.12
N GLU A 4 -9.28 10.23 18.72
CA GLU A 4 -9.99 10.94 17.68
C GLU A 4 -9.61 10.29 16.34
N THR A 5 -10.36 9.27 15.93
CA THR A 5 -10.19 8.60 14.63
C THR A 5 -10.44 9.66 13.56
N THR A 6 -9.36 10.19 12.99
CA THR A 6 -9.41 11.30 12.04
C THR A 6 -10.23 10.87 10.83
N THR A 7 -11.49 11.30 10.77
CA THR A 7 -12.46 11.02 9.71
C THR A 7 -12.01 11.71 8.42
N THR A 8 -10.98 11.17 7.78
CA THR A 8 -10.35 11.81 6.63
C THR A 8 -10.95 11.25 5.36
N THR A 9 -11.91 11.97 4.80
CA THR A 9 -12.45 11.69 3.47
C THR A 9 -11.36 11.83 2.40
N VAL A 10 -11.42 10.99 1.35
CA VAL A 10 -10.44 11.01 0.25
C VAL A 10 -11.11 11.46 -1.03
N LYS A 11 -10.57 12.52 -1.64
CA LYS A 11 -11.03 13.00 -2.96
C LYS A 11 -10.45 12.18 -4.10
N VAL A 12 -11.29 11.79 -5.04
CA VAL A 12 -10.93 11.04 -6.25
C VAL A 12 -11.42 11.81 -7.47
N SER A 13 -10.59 11.93 -8.51
CA SER A 13 -10.95 12.67 -9.73
C SER A 13 -10.06 12.27 -10.91
N GLY A 14 -10.48 12.68 -12.12
CA GLY A 14 -9.73 12.48 -13.36
C GLY A 14 -9.46 11.02 -13.68
N GLU A 15 -8.32 10.74 -14.30
CA GLU A 15 -7.90 9.39 -14.70
C GLU A 15 -7.89 8.39 -13.53
N ALA A 16 -7.57 8.84 -12.31
CA ALA A 16 -7.60 7.99 -11.13
C ALA A 16 -9.03 7.55 -10.76
N ALA A 17 -10.03 8.41 -10.95
CA ALA A 17 -11.44 8.07 -10.76
C ALA A 17 -11.92 7.07 -11.82
N GLU A 18 -11.55 7.30 -13.09
CA GLU A 18 -11.91 6.41 -14.19
C GLU A 18 -11.39 4.99 -13.97
N VAL A 19 -10.11 4.86 -13.58
CA VAL A 19 -9.53 3.56 -13.25
C VAL A 19 -10.19 2.95 -12.02
N ALA A 20 -10.33 3.70 -10.92
CA ALA A 20 -10.95 3.21 -9.68
C ALA A 20 -12.37 2.67 -9.93
N ARG A 21 -13.17 3.40 -10.70
CA ARG A 21 -14.53 3.02 -11.09
C ARG A 21 -14.53 1.75 -11.93
N ALA A 22 -13.68 1.68 -12.95
CA ALA A 22 -13.59 0.51 -13.83
C ALA A 22 -13.16 -0.74 -13.06
N GLU A 23 -12.23 -0.60 -12.12
CA GLU A 23 -11.78 -1.70 -11.25
C GLU A 23 -12.90 -2.19 -10.33
N ALA A 24 -13.62 -1.28 -9.66
CA ALA A 24 -14.74 -1.63 -8.80
C ALA A 24 -15.88 -2.33 -9.57
N LEU A 25 -16.21 -1.83 -10.77
CA LEU A 25 -17.20 -2.45 -11.66
C LEU A 25 -16.76 -3.84 -12.15
N ALA A 26 -15.48 -4.02 -12.49
CA ALA A 26 -14.95 -5.30 -12.93
C ALA A 26 -15.09 -6.37 -11.84
N VAL A 27 -14.87 -6.00 -10.57
CA VAL A 27 -15.08 -6.92 -9.43
C VAL A 27 -16.57 -7.14 -9.18
N LEU A 28 -17.39 -6.08 -9.19
CA LEU A 28 -18.84 -6.18 -9.00
C LEU A 28 -19.48 -7.17 -9.99
N ALA A 29 -19.03 -7.17 -11.25
CA ALA A 29 -19.54 -8.08 -12.28
C ALA A 29 -19.27 -9.57 -12.03
N LEU A 30 -18.36 -9.90 -11.09
CA LEU A 30 -17.93 -11.28 -10.80
C LEU A 30 -18.38 -11.77 -9.41
N VAL A 31 -18.88 -10.88 -8.56
CA VAL A 31 -19.28 -11.21 -7.19
C VAL A 31 -20.75 -11.67 -7.18
N ASN A 32 -21.02 -12.76 -6.48
CA ASN A 32 -22.38 -13.30 -6.29
C ASN A 32 -22.89 -13.13 -4.85
N ASP A 33 -22.07 -12.59 -3.94
CA ASP A 33 -22.45 -12.32 -2.55
C ASP A 33 -23.18 -10.97 -2.45
N GLU A 34 -24.43 -10.98 -1.97
CA GLU A 34 -25.30 -9.79 -1.97
C GLU A 34 -24.72 -8.63 -1.14
N ASN A 35 -24.13 -8.94 0.03
CA ASN A 35 -23.54 -7.91 0.89
C ASN A 35 -22.33 -7.26 0.22
N ARG A 36 -21.44 -8.06 -0.37
CA ARG A 36 -20.28 -7.56 -1.09
C ARG A 36 -20.67 -6.80 -2.37
N CYS A 37 -21.72 -7.24 -3.06
CA CYS A 37 -22.30 -6.49 -4.18
C CYS A 37 -22.78 -5.10 -3.75
N SER A 38 -23.50 -5.00 -2.63
CA SER A 38 -23.95 -3.70 -2.09
C SER A 38 -22.75 -2.78 -1.82
N ARG A 39 -21.75 -3.26 -1.08
CA ARG A 39 -20.55 -2.46 -0.76
C ARG A 39 -19.78 -1.98 -2.00
N LEU A 40 -19.68 -2.83 -3.01
CA LEU A 40 -19.02 -2.47 -4.28
C LEU A 40 -19.86 -1.46 -5.08
N ALA A 41 -21.18 -1.58 -5.08
CA ALA A 41 -22.06 -0.60 -5.71
C ALA A 41 -21.98 0.76 -5.02
N ASP A 42 -21.97 0.78 -3.69
CA ASP A 42 -21.78 2.01 -2.89
C ASP A 42 -20.41 2.64 -3.17
N LEU A 43 -19.35 1.82 -3.29
CA LEU A 43 -18.03 2.30 -3.67
C LEU A 43 -18.02 2.92 -5.07
N VAL A 44 -18.68 2.29 -6.06
CA VAL A 44 -18.78 2.86 -7.43
C VAL A 44 -19.47 4.22 -7.39
N ALA A 45 -20.57 4.34 -6.65
CA ALA A 45 -21.27 5.62 -6.49
C ALA A 45 -20.38 6.68 -5.84
N ALA A 46 -19.64 6.33 -4.79
CA ALA A 46 -18.74 7.26 -4.11
C ALA A 46 -17.55 7.72 -4.99
N VAL A 47 -17.04 6.85 -5.87
CA VAL A 47 -16.03 7.22 -6.87
C VAL A 47 -16.62 8.17 -7.90
N ASP A 48 -17.85 7.95 -8.35
CA ASP A 48 -18.57 8.84 -9.28
C ASP A 48 -18.85 10.22 -8.65
N ASP A 49 -19.15 10.26 -7.33
CA ASP A 49 -19.31 11.50 -6.56
C ASP A 49 -17.95 12.19 -6.24
N GLY A 50 -16.84 11.47 -6.40
CA GLY A 50 -15.48 11.97 -6.23
C GLY A 50 -15.02 12.13 -4.78
N VAL A 51 -15.75 11.58 -3.80
CA VAL A 51 -15.43 11.65 -2.38
C VAL A 51 -15.69 10.29 -1.73
N LEU A 52 -14.66 9.73 -1.10
CA LEU A 52 -14.74 8.48 -0.36
C LEU A 52 -14.75 8.76 1.14
N ASP A 53 -15.66 8.09 1.84
CA ASP A 53 -15.59 7.93 3.29
C ASP A 53 -14.47 6.94 3.69
N PRO A 54 -14.18 6.75 5.00
CA PRO A 54 -13.12 5.85 5.43
C PRO A 54 -13.29 4.39 5.00
N GLU A 55 -14.51 3.83 5.03
CA GLU A 55 -14.77 2.43 4.67
C GLU A 55 -14.60 2.23 3.15
N GLN A 56 -15.09 3.18 2.35
CA GLN A 56 -14.93 3.19 0.90
C GLN A 56 -13.46 3.40 0.50
N ALA A 57 -12.73 4.25 1.21
CA ALA A 57 -11.30 4.47 0.97
C ALA A 57 -10.49 3.20 1.27
N GLU A 58 -10.83 2.47 2.34
CA GLU A 58 -10.22 1.18 2.65
C GLU A 58 -10.54 0.15 1.56
N GLY A 59 -11.81 -0.01 1.18
CA GLY A 59 -12.22 -0.94 0.13
C GLY A 59 -11.57 -0.64 -1.24
N LEU A 60 -11.45 0.63 -1.62
CA LEU A 60 -10.73 1.01 -2.84
C LEU A 60 -9.23 0.72 -2.73
N GLY A 61 -8.65 0.91 -1.55
CA GLY A 61 -7.24 0.63 -1.30
C GLY A 61 -6.89 -0.82 -1.58
N GLU A 62 -7.71 -1.77 -1.11
CA GLU A 62 -7.52 -3.20 -1.38
C GLU A 62 -7.58 -3.54 -2.87
N LEU A 63 -8.52 -2.93 -3.60
CA LEU A 63 -8.68 -3.14 -5.04
C LEU A 63 -7.46 -2.62 -5.82
N LEU A 64 -7.05 -1.39 -5.54
CA LEU A 64 -5.90 -0.78 -6.20
C LEU A 64 -4.60 -1.49 -5.84
N GLU A 65 -4.41 -1.91 -4.58
CA GLU A 65 -3.24 -2.68 -4.16
C GLU A 65 -3.10 -3.95 -5.02
N LEU A 66 -4.19 -4.72 -5.16
CA LEU A 66 -4.18 -5.94 -5.95
C LEU A 66 -3.92 -5.65 -7.45
N GLY A 67 -4.58 -4.64 -8.00
CA GLY A 67 -4.42 -4.25 -9.40
C GLY A 67 -3.02 -3.74 -9.75
N LEU A 68 -2.38 -3.01 -8.83
CA LEU A 68 -1.01 -2.52 -8.95
C LEU A 68 0.00 -3.67 -8.77
N ALA A 69 -0.14 -4.49 -7.73
CA ALA A 69 0.79 -5.57 -7.41
C ALA A 69 0.85 -6.66 -8.49
N THR A 70 -0.26 -6.90 -9.18
CA THR A 70 -0.34 -7.88 -10.28
C THR A 70 0.04 -7.31 -11.64
N GLY A 71 0.28 -5.99 -11.74
CA GLY A 71 0.51 -5.29 -13.01
C GLY A 71 -0.73 -5.16 -13.89
N ARG A 72 -1.91 -5.60 -13.42
CA ARG A 72 -3.16 -5.57 -14.19
C ARG A 72 -3.58 -4.15 -14.56
N ILE A 73 -3.39 -3.18 -13.67
CA ILE A 73 -3.71 -1.77 -13.96
C ILE A 73 -2.88 -1.27 -15.13
N ARG A 74 -1.56 -1.50 -15.12
CA ARG A 74 -0.68 -1.12 -16.23
C ARG A 74 -1.05 -1.82 -17.54
N SER A 75 -1.39 -3.11 -17.50
CA SER A 75 -1.77 -3.84 -18.72
C SER A 75 -3.10 -3.37 -19.32
N THR A 76 -4.03 -2.90 -18.48
CA THR A 76 -5.39 -2.53 -18.91
C THR A 76 -5.52 -1.05 -19.26
N TYR A 77 -4.91 -0.18 -18.45
CA TYR A 77 -5.06 1.28 -18.54
C TYR A 77 -3.75 1.99 -18.95
N GLY A 78 -2.68 1.22 -19.20
CA GLY A 78 -1.39 1.75 -19.60
C GLY A 78 -0.61 2.44 -18.47
N PRO A 79 0.55 3.04 -18.80
CA PRO A 79 1.40 3.72 -17.82
C PRO A 79 0.72 4.92 -17.14
N GLY A 80 -0.15 5.65 -17.85
CA GLY A 80 -0.90 6.80 -17.30
C GLY A 80 -1.82 6.37 -16.16
N GLY A 81 -2.68 5.39 -16.43
CA GLY A 81 -3.59 4.84 -15.44
C GLY A 81 -2.86 4.27 -14.22
N GLU A 82 -1.74 3.56 -14.43
CA GLU A 82 -0.90 3.08 -13.32
C GLU A 82 -0.37 4.22 -12.45
N GLN A 83 0.16 5.30 -13.04
CA GLN A 83 0.66 6.44 -12.28
C GLN A 83 -0.47 7.16 -11.52
N ALA A 84 -1.63 7.34 -12.16
CA ALA A 84 -2.80 7.93 -11.53
C ALA A 84 -3.31 7.08 -10.34
N SER A 85 -3.42 5.77 -10.53
CA SER A 85 -3.79 4.82 -9.47
C SER A 85 -2.76 4.79 -8.34
N LEU A 86 -1.47 4.81 -8.64
CA LEU A 86 -0.42 4.83 -7.61
C LEU A 86 -0.45 6.13 -6.79
N ALA A 87 -0.70 7.28 -7.45
CA ALA A 87 -0.86 8.56 -6.77
C ALA A 87 -2.10 8.60 -5.86
N LEU A 88 -3.21 8.00 -6.31
CA LEU A 88 -4.40 7.82 -5.48
C LEU A 88 -4.13 6.87 -4.31
N PHE A 89 -3.52 5.71 -4.56
CA PHE A 89 -3.24 4.69 -3.56
C PHE A 89 -2.44 5.25 -2.38
N ARG A 90 -1.41 6.08 -2.64
CA ARG A 90 -0.61 6.76 -1.60
C ARG A 90 -1.42 7.65 -0.65
N ARG A 91 -2.64 8.04 -1.03
CA ARG A 91 -3.55 8.88 -0.22
C ARG A 91 -4.60 8.05 0.53
N LEU A 92 -4.77 6.77 0.19
CA LEU A 92 -5.66 5.82 0.85
C LEU A 92 -5.00 5.26 2.12
N PRO A 93 -5.78 4.69 3.07
CA PRO A 93 -5.25 4.18 4.35
C PRO A 93 -4.04 3.25 4.17
N GLN A 94 -4.16 2.21 3.35
CA GLN A 94 -3.09 1.23 3.14
C GLN A 94 -1.83 1.86 2.52
N GLY A 95 -1.98 2.83 1.63
CA GLY A 95 -0.85 3.55 1.04
C GLY A 95 -0.18 4.52 2.02
N ARG A 96 -0.94 5.07 2.98
CA ARG A 96 -0.40 5.89 4.07
C ARG A 96 0.39 5.01 5.04
N ASP A 97 -0.15 3.87 5.46
CA ASP A 97 0.52 2.91 6.33
C ASP A 97 1.84 2.42 5.70
N LEU A 98 1.83 2.16 4.39
CA LEU A 98 3.04 1.82 3.63
C LEU A 98 4.06 2.95 3.61
N SER A 99 3.60 4.20 3.47
CA SER A 99 4.48 5.37 3.45
C SER A 99 5.09 5.64 4.84
N GLU A 100 4.31 5.44 5.90
CA GLU A 100 4.76 5.58 7.29
C GLU A 100 5.79 4.51 7.65
N SER A 101 5.49 3.24 7.40
CA SER A 101 6.45 2.14 7.62
C SER A 101 7.75 2.32 6.83
N THR A 102 7.68 2.82 5.59
CA THR A 102 8.87 3.14 4.79
C THR A 102 9.69 4.28 5.40
N ARG A 103 9.02 5.29 5.98
CA ARG A 103 9.68 6.39 6.66
C ARG A 103 10.39 5.92 7.93
N GLU A 104 9.72 5.13 8.77
CA GLU A 104 10.31 4.52 9.97
C GLU A 104 11.53 3.66 9.62
N LEU A 105 11.43 2.87 8.54
CA LEU A 105 12.56 2.10 8.04
C LEU A 105 13.74 2.99 7.62
N THR A 106 13.47 4.07 6.89
CA THR A 106 14.50 5.02 6.45
C THR A 106 15.19 5.67 7.64
N GLU A 107 14.42 6.02 8.68
CA GLU A 107 14.94 6.55 9.93
C GLU A 107 15.83 5.53 10.65
N ALA A 108 15.40 4.28 10.76
CA ALA A 108 16.24 3.22 11.34
C ALA A 108 17.55 3.04 10.56
N LEU A 109 17.48 3.04 9.22
CA LEU A 109 18.66 2.92 8.36
C LEU A 109 19.63 4.09 8.48
N SER A 110 19.18 5.28 8.90
CA SER A 110 20.08 6.42 9.14
C SER A 110 21.12 6.14 10.24
N GLY A 111 20.84 5.20 11.15
CA GLY A 111 21.81 4.76 12.17
C GLY A 111 23.07 4.10 11.59
N LEU A 112 23.02 3.67 10.32
CA LEU A 112 24.13 3.08 9.58
C LEU A 112 25.00 4.13 8.86
N GLU A 113 24.57 5.38 8.78
CA GLU A 113 25.29 6.41 8.03
C GLU A 113 26.69 6.65 8.59
N GLY A 114 27.70 6.64 7.71
CA GLY A 114 29.10 6.78 8.10
C GLY A 114 29.74 5.55 8.75
N ARG A 115 28.99 4.46 8.97
CA ARG A 115 29.54 3.21 9.51
C ARG A 115 30.06 2.30 8.40
N THR A 116 31.11 1.53 8.70
CA THR A 116 31.60 0.47 7.81
C THR A 116 30.69 -0.75 7.93
N LEU A 117 30.12 -1.21 6.81
CA LEU A 117 29.39 -2.47 6.77
C LEU A 117 30.35 -3.64 6.94
N GLU A 118 30.11 -4.46 7.96
CA GLU A 118 30.88 -5.68 8.20
C GLU A 118 30.26 -6.88 7.47
N LYS A 119 28.92 -6.95 7.47
CA LYS A 119 28.19 -8.03 6.84
C LYS A 119 26.84 -7.54 6.32
N VAL A 120 26.49 -7.99 5.12
CA VAL A 120 25.14 -7.87 4.57
C VAL A 120 24.73 -9.26 4.10
N SER A 121 23.53 -9.70 4.48
CA SER A 121 23.00 -10.99 4.05
C SER A 121 21.51 -10.89 3.72
N VAL A 122 21.10 -11.68 2.74
CA VAL A 122 19.71 -11.80 2.30
C VAL A 122 19.29 -13.25 2.49
N THR A 123 18.14 -13.45 3.12
CA THR A 123 17.54 -14.77 3.34
C THR A 123 16.14 -14.81 2.76
N SER A 124 15.79 -15.91 2.09
CA SER A 124 14.40 -16.18 1.73
C SER A 124 13.66 -16.66 2.96
N VAL A 125 12.56 -16.00 3.32
CA VAL A 125 11.73 -16.43 4.46
C VAL A 125 10.42 -17.04 3.99
N GLY A 126 9.92 -16.63 2.82
CA GLY A 126 8.75 -17.21 2.19
C GLY A 126 8.62 -16.73 0.74
N PRO A 127 7.61 -17.20 -0.01
CA PRO A 127 7.35 -16.72 -1.35
C PRO A 127 7.16 -15.19 -1.36
N GLY A 128 8.04 -14.47 -2.06
CA GLY A 128 8.01 -13.01 -2.12
C GLY A 128 8.41 -12.30 -0.82
N GLU A 129 8.90 -13.03 0.18
CA GLU A 129 9.27 -12.51 1.51
C GLU A 129 10.75 -12.75 1.79
N TYR A 130 11.49 -11.67 2.02
CA TYR A 130 12.94 -11.70 2.24
C TYR A 130 13.31 -11.05 3.58
N GLY A 131 14.28 -11.66 4.27
CA GLY A 131 14.99 -11.05 5.39
C GLY A 131 16.29 -10.42 4.91
N ILE A 132 16.61 -9.23 5.38
CA ILE A 132 17.94 -8.61 5.17
C ILE A 132 18.55 -8.35 6.54
N SER A 133 19.74 -8.87 6.81
CA SER A 133 20.53 -8.52 8.00
C SER A 133 21.74 -7.68 7.57
N ILE A 134 21.93 -6.56 8.25
CA ILE A 134 23.03 -5.62 8.06
C ILE A 134 23.74 -5.47 9.42
N SER A 135 25.04 -5.74 9.45
CA SER A 135 25.88 -5.61 10.64
C SER A 135 26.99 -4.60 10.40
N THR A 136 27.23 -3.75 11.39
CA THR A 136 28.35 -2.79 11.49
C THR A 136 28.95 -2.89 12.89
N ASP A 137 30.06 -2.20 13.14
CA ASP A 137 30.65 -2.13 14.49
C ASP A 137 29.62 -1.65 15.53
N GLY A 138 29.25 -2.55 16.45
CA GLY A 138 28.29 -2.33 17.53
C GLY A 138 26.86 -1.98 17.09
N TYR A 139 26.42 -2.42 15.91
CA TYR A 139 25.06 -2.17 15.45
C TYR A 139 24.58 -3.19 14.41
N GLU A 140 23.40 -3.77 14.63
CA GLU A 140 22.77 -4.75 13.74
C GLU A 140 21.32 -4.34 13.43
N ILE A 141 20.95 -4.36 12.15
CA ILE A 141 19.58 -4.17 11.69
C ILE A 141 19.13 -5.43 10.95
N VAL A 142 17.93 -5.91 11.30
CA VAL A 142 17.22 -6.95 10.53
C VAL A 142 15.96 -6.33 9.93
N LEU A 143 15.79 -6.50 8.63
CA LEU A 143 14.67 -5.99 7.83
C LEU A 143 13.83 -7.13 7.27
N ARG A 144 12.56 -6.84 7.00
CA ARG A 144 11.66 -7.68 6.21
C ARG A 144 11.19 -6.92 4.99
N LEU A 145 11.34 -7.54 3.82
CA LEU A 145 10.80 -7.07 2.56
C LEU A 145 9.73 -8.06 2.09
N GLY A 146 8.55 -7.56 1.75
CA GLY A 146 7.41 -8.41 1.45
C GLY A 146 6.26 -7.67 0.79
N ARG A 147 5.12 -8.35 0.68
CA ARG A 147 3.89 -7.74 0.13
C ARG A 147 3.39 -6.57 0.98
N ALA A 148 3.56 -6.68 2.29
CA ALA A 148 3.24 -5.62 3.25
C ALA A 148 4.22 -4.43 3.20
N GLY A 149 5.18 -4.43 2.26
CA GLY A 149 6.22 -3.41 2.16
C GLY A 149 7.51 -3.79 2.88
N ALA A 150 8.32 -2.76 3.14
CA ALA A 150 9.62 -2.87 3.80
C ALA A 150 9.49 -2.40 5.25
N ARG A 151 9.94 -3.22 6.21
CA ARG A 151 9.82 -2.92 7.65
C ARG A 151 11.02 -3.38 8.45
N VAL A 152 11.27 -2.71 9.56
CA VAL A 152 12.27 -3.13 10.55
C VAL A 152 11.73 -4.31 11.33
N SER A 153 12.53 -5.38 11.43
CA SER A 153 12.23 -6.55 12.27
C SER A 153 12.85 -6.41 13.65
N SER A 154 14.11 -5.95 13.72
CA SER A 154 14.83 -5.74 14.97
C SER A 154 16.02 -4.81 14.77
N ILE A 155 16.39 -4.11 15.83
CA ILE A 155 17.61 -3.30 15.93
C ILE A 155 18.38 -3.79 17.17
N GLY A 156 19.67 -4.06 16.99
CA GLY A 156 20.61 -4.43 18.05
C GLY A 156 21.80 -3.46 18.09
N THR A 157 22.42 -3.36 19.26
CA THR A 157 23.67 -2.62 19.54
C THR A 157 24.63 -3.53 20.27
#